data_AF-A0A2U1JCD8-F1
#
_entry.id   AF-A0A2U1JCD8-F1
#
_cell.length_a   1.000
_cell.length_b   1.000
_cell.length_c   1.000
_cell.angle_alpha   90.00
_cell.angle_beta   90.00
_cell.angle_gamma   90.00
#
_symmetry.space_group_name_H-M   'P 1'
#
loop_
_entity.id
_entity.type
_entity.pdbx_description
1 polymer ?
#
loop_
_entity_poly.entity_id
_entity_poly.type
_entity_poly.pdbx_seq_one_letter_code
_entity_poly.pdbx_strand_id
1 'polypeptide(L)'
;MFQCGNEIPLPTNERMEKVIFALPVSFPLVMMPIRILEIYYKMKNRQYPDFFYFSNLALGNRLCIDTMTDNNKNIESLYEKESLELLKQETDIRNPIYLWACVILFAHLGRISNHIAYETLKSLSQLQVENRLLNTNYRLTN
;
A
#
# COMPACT_ATOMS: atom_id res chain seq x y z
N MET A 1 15.27 -3.48 27.26
CA MET A 1 16.34 -3.24 26.27
C MET A 1 15.97 -4.05 25.03
N PHE A 2 15.36 -3.40 24.03
CA PHE A 2 14.98 -4.01 22.75
C PHE A 2 15.41 -3.08 21.60
N GLN A 3 15.68 -3.70 20.45
CA GLN A 3 16.71 -3.38 19.47
C GLN A 3 16.63 -2.02 18.76
N CYS A 4 17.82 -1.46 18.50
CA CYS A 4 18.10 -0.42 17.51
C CYS A 4 17.66 -0.92 16.12
N GLY A 5 16.52 -0.47 15.62
CA GLY A 5 16.03 -0.75 14.28
C GLY A 5 16.43 0.38 13.34
N ASN A 6 17.13 0.07 12.25
CA ASN A 6 17.40 1.04 11.19
C ASN A 6 16.06 1.62 10.69
N GLU A 7 15.84 2.91 10.85
CA GLU A 7 14.64 3.59 10.34
C GLU A 7 14.52 3.35 8.83
N ILE A 8 13.34 2.93 8.37
CA ILE A 8 13.07 2.77 6.94
C ILE A 8 13.23 4.15 6.28
N PRO A 9 14.11 4.28 5.26
CA PRO A 9 14.40 5.57 4.67
C PRO A 9 13.14 6.15 4.04
N LEU A 10 12.79 7.39 4.38
CA LEU A 10 11.61 8.05 3.85
C LEU A 10 11.96 8.92 2.65
N PRO A 11 11.07 9.03 1.64
CA PRO A 11 11.32 9.90 0.49
C PRO A 11 11.24 11.38 0.89
N THR A 12 11.97 12.22 0.15
CA THR A 12 11.80 13.68 0.25
C THR A 12 10.40 14.10 -0.23
N ASN A 13 9.95 15.28 0.17
CA ASN A 13 8.65 15.82 -0.29
C ASN A 13 8.55 15.90 -1.82
N GLU A 14 9.64 16.30 -2.49
CA GLU A 14 9.70 16.36 -3.96
C GLU A 14 9.56 14.96 -4.58
N ARG A 15 10.24 13.96 -4.03
CA ARG A 15 10.14 12.58 -4.51
C ARG A 15 8.74 12.02 -4.26
N MET A 16 8.15 12.32 -3.11
CA MET A 16 6.77 11.92 -2.78
C MET A 16 5.77 12.55 -3.75
N GLU A 17 5.93 13.82 -4.09
CA GLU A 17 5.08 14.50 -5.08
C GLU A 17 5.16 13.80 -6.43
N LYS A 18 6.37 13.55 -6.94
CA LYS A 18 6.56 12.82 -8.21
C LYS A 18 5.86 11.45 -8.18
N VAL A 19 5.97 10.72 -7.06
CA VAL A 19 5.31 9.41 -6.89
C VAL A 19 3.79 9.55 -6.99
N ILE A 20 3.19 10.45 -6.20
CA ILE A 20 1.73 10.60 -6.13
C ILE A 20 1.13 11.04 -7.46
N PHE A 21 1.84 11.87 -8.23
CA PHE A 21 1.39 12.29 -9.55
C PHE A 21 1.61 11.23 -10.63
N ALA A 22 2.66 10.41 -10.54
CA ALA A 22 2.96 9.35 -11.50
C ALA A 22 2.05 8.12 -11.36
N LEU A 23 1.60 7.82 -10.14
CA LEU A 23 0.76 6.66 -9.82
C LEU A 23 -0.55 6.61 -10.62
N PRO A 24 -1.41 7.65 -10.66
CA PRO A 24 -2.65 7.64 -11.46
C PRO A 24 -2.41 7.45 -12.96
N VAL A 25 -1.28 7.95 -13.47
CA VAL A 25 -0.94 7.83 -14.89
C VAL A 25 -0.50 6.41 -15.22
N SER A 26 0.29 5.79 -14.34
CA SER A 26 0.87 4.45 -14.56
C SER A 26 -0.09 3.33 -14.18
N PHE A 27 -0.94 3.54 -13.19
CA PHE A 27 -1.86 2.55 -12.62
C PHE A 27 -3.28 3.12 -12.43
N PRO A 28 -3.95 3.57 -13.51
CA PRO A 28 -5.23 4.26 -13.40
C PRO A 28 -6.29 3.44 -12.67
N LEU A 29 -6.36 2.11 -12.92
CA LEU A 29 -7.32 1.22 -12.26
C LEU A 29 -7.05 1.04 -10.77
N VAL A 30 -5.77 0.98 -10.38
CA VAL A 30 -5.35 0.82 -8.98
C VAL A 30 -5.64 2.09 -8.19
N MET A 31 -5.52 3.24 -8.83
CA MET A 31 -5.68 4.53 -8.18
C MET A 31 -7.13 5.04 -8.22
N MET A 32 -8.10 4.42 -8.89
CA MET A 32 -9.48 4.94 -8.90
C MET A 32 -10.24 4.66 -7.59
N PRO A 33 -11.01 5.63 -7.04
CA PRO A 33 -11.15 7.03 -7.45
C PRO A 33 -10.19 7.97 -6.69
N ILE A 34 -9.02 8.28 -7.27
CA ILE A 34 -8.03 9.16 -6.65
C ILE A 34 -8.41 10.63 -6.76
N ARG A 35 -8.39 11.32 -5.62
CA ARG A 35 -8.35 12.78 -5.54
C ARG A 35 -6.90 13.19 -5.31
N ILE A 36 -6.14 13.38 -6.40
CA ILE A 36 -4.66 13.53 -6.36
C ILE A 36 -4.20 14.55 -5.32
N LEU A 37 -4.84 15.73 -5.27
CA LEU A 37 -4.50 16.78 -4.32
C LEU A 37 -4.74 16.36 -2.85
N GLU A 38 -5.83 15.66 -2.59
CA GLU A 38 -6.15 15.14 -1.26
C GLU A 38 -5.13 14.08 -0.84
N ILE A 39 -4.77 13.17 -1.77
CA ILE A 39 -3.80 12.13 -1.49
C ILE A 39 -2.44 12.74 -1.19
N TYR A 40 -1.97 13.67 -2.03
CA TYR A 40 -0.69 14.33 -1.81
C TYR A 40 -0.64 15.03 -0.44
N TYR A 41 -1.69 15.80 -0.11
CA TYR A 41 -1.78 16.47 1.18
C TYR A 41 -1.75 15.48 2.34
N LYS A 42 -2.54 14.41 2.29
CA LYS A 42 -2.62 13.41 3.37
C LYS A 42 -1.35 12.57 3.50
N MET A 43 -0.71 12.22 2.39
CA MET A 43 0.58 11.52 2.39
C MET A 43 1.68 12.39 3.00
N LYS A 44 1.80 13.64 2.55
CA LYS A 44 2.79 14.61 3.05
C LYS A 44 2.64 14.86 4.55
N ASN A 45 1.41 14.96 5.04
CA ASN A 45 1.11 15.21 6.44
C ASN A 45 0.91 13.94 7.29
N ARG A 46 1.22 12.74 6.76
CA ARG A 46 1.09 11.45 7.47
C ARG A 46 -0.31 11.21 8.07
N GLN A 47 -1.34 11.59 7.33
CA GLN A 47 -2.74 11.42 7.75
C GLN A 47 -3.36 10.10 7.27
N TYR A 48 -2.66 9.38 6.39
CA TYR A 48 -3.04 8.02 6.05
C TYR A 48 -2.40 7.02 7.00
N PRO A 49 -3.04 5.85 7.23
CA PRO A 49 -2.42 4.73 7.92
C PRO A 49 -1.08 4.34 7.29
N ASP A 50 -0.13 3.92 8.11
CA ASP A 50 1.23 3.62 7.64
C ASP A 50 1.26 2.48 6.62
N PHE A 51 0.38 1.47 6.75
CA PHE A 51 0.26 0.42 5.73
C PHE A 51 -0.13 0.98 4.36
N PHE A 52 -1.00 1.99 4.31
CA PHE A 52 -1.39 2.63 3.06
C PHE A 52 -0.26 3.52 2.54
N TYR A 53 0.42 4.22 3.45
CA TYR A 53 1.57 5.04 3.09
C TYR A 53 2.68 4.20 2.44
N PHE A 54 3.09 3.10 3.09
CA PHE A 54 4.17 2.25 2.59
C PHE A 54 3.81 1.47 1.32
N SER A 55 2.57 1.01 1.16
CA SER A 55 2.13 0.38 -0.10
C SER A 55 2.22 1.35 -1.29
N ASN A 56 1.82 2.62 -1.12
CA ASN A 56 1.97 3.65 -2.17
C ASN A 56 3.44 3.86 -2.54
N LEU A 57 4.34 3.88 -1.54
CA LEU A 57 5.76 4.00 -1.80
C LEU A 57 6.33 2.77 -2.51
N ALA A 58 5.95 1.56 -2.10
CA ALA A 58 6.39 0.32 -2.75
C ALA A 58 6.02 0.30 -4.25
N LEU A 59 4.80 0.68 -4.60
CA LEU A 59 4.36 0.72 -5.99
C LEU A 59 5.00 1.88 -6.77
N GLY A 60 5.05 3.06 -6.15
CA GLY A 60 5.36 4.31 -6.82
C GLY A 60 6.85 4.65 -6.91
N ASN A 61 7.68 4.14 -6.00
CA ASN A 61 9.11 4.48 -5.94
C ASN A 61 9.82 4.21 -7.28
N ARG A 62 9.41 3.15 -7.98
CA ARG A 62 9.94 2.76 -9.28
C ARG A 62 9.67 3.76 -10.40
N LEU A 63 8.61 4.57 -10.28
CA LEU A 63 8.14 5.48 -11.32
C LEU A 63 8.96 6.77 -11.40
N CYS A 64 9.76 7.07 -10.37
CA CYS A 64 10.48 8.33 -10.24
C CYS A 64 12.00 8.18 -10.41
N ILE A 65 12.44 7.06 -10.98
CA ILE A 65 13.85 6.71 -11.11
C ILE A 65 14.10 6.26 -12.55
N ASP A 66 15.03 6.93 -13.24
CA ASP A 66 15.37 6.65 -14.64
C ASP A 66 16.11 5.30 -14.80
N THR A 67 16.96 4.95 -13.83
CA THR A 67 17.75 3.70 -13.83
C THR A 67 17.59 2.96 -12.50
N MET A 68 17.07 1.73 -12.56
CA MET A 68 16.96 0.87 -11.38
C MET A 68 18.34 0.44 -10.88
N THR A 69 18.66 0.81 -9.64
CA THR A 69 19.84 0.32 -8.91
C THR A 69 19.39 -0.71 -7.87
N ASP A 70 20.31 -1.57 -7.43
CA ASP A 70 19.98 -2.57 -6.40
C ASP A 70 19.58 -1.92 -5.06
N ASN A 71 20.12 -0.73 -4.76
CA ASN A 71 19.69 0.05 -3.60
C ASN A 71 18.21 0.47 -3.70
N ASN A 72 17.73 0.82 -4.90
CA ASN A 72 16.34 1.20 -5.11
C ASN A 72 15.39 -0.01 -4.98
N LYS A 73 15.80 -1.19 -5.48
CA LYS A 73 15.06 -2.45 -5.28
C LYS A 73 14.97 -2.83 -3.80
N ASN A 74 16.06 -2.62 -3.05
CA ASN A 74 16.07 -2.88 -1.61
C ASN A 74 15.08 -2.00 -0.86
N ILE A 75 14.99 -0.71 -1.22
CA ILE A 75 14.03 0.23 -0.61
C ILE A 75 12.57 -0.16 -0.94
N GLU A 76 12.27 -0.54 -2.19
CA GLU A 76 10.94 -1.01 -2.58
C GLU A 76 10.51 -2.23 -1.75
N SER A 77 11.41 -3.22 -1.61
CA SER A 77 11.14 -4.42 -0.81
C SER A 77 10.98 -4.11 0.69
N LEU A 78 11.68 -3.11 1.22
CA LEU A 78 11.48 -2.66 2.60
C LEU A 78 10.08 -2.06 2.79
N TYR A 79 9.63 -1.19 1.88
CA TYR A 79 8.28 -0.63 1.95
C TYR A 79 7.20 -1.70 1.78
N GLU A 80 7.40 -2.66 0.87
CA GLU A 80 6.50 -3.81 0.66
C GLU A 80 6.34 -4.60 1.97
N LYS A 81 7.47 -5.01 2.57
CA LYS A 81 7.47 -5.81 3.80
C LYS A 81 6.81 -5.06 4.95
N GLU A 82 7.16 -3.79 5.15
CA GLU A 82 6.58 -2.98 6.22
C GLU A 82 5.07 -2.82 6.05
N SER A 83 4.63 -2.51 4.82
CA SER A 83 3.20 -2.41 4.51
C SER A 83 2.47 -3.72 4.78
N LEU A 84 3.07 -4.86 4.44
CA LEU A 84 2.45 -6.17 4.62
C LEU A 84 2.37 -6.57 6.10
N GLU A 85 3.42 -6.30 6.88
CA GLU A 85 3.40 -6.57 8.33
C GLU A 85 2.36 -5.72 9.05
N LEU A 86 2.23 -4.44 8.69
CA LEU A 86 1.19 -3.57 9.24
C LEU A 86 -0.23 -4.02 8.84
N LEU A 87 -0.44 -4.49 7.60
CA LEU A 87 -1.74 -5.04 7.17
C LEU A 87 -2.13 -6.31 7.94
N LYS A 88 -1.18 -7.14 8.35
CA LYS A 88 -1.45 -8.34 9.17
C LYS A 88 -1.88 -7.98 10.60
N GLN A 89 -1.41 -6.85 11.11
CA GLN A 89 -1.66 -6.38 12.46
C GLN A 89 -2.90 -5.48 12.56
N GLU A 90 -3.36 -4.93 11.45
CA GLU A 90 -4.51 -4.03 11.41
C GLU A 90 -5.81 -4.75 11.77
N THR A 91 -6.56 -4.13 12.67
CA THR A 91 -7.79 -4.69 13.24
C THR A 91 -9.04 -4.12 12.56
N ASP A 92 -8.98 -2.88 12.06
CA ASP A 92 -10.08 -2.28 11.30
C ASP A 92 -10.00 -2.64 9.81
N ILE A 93 -10.12 -3.93 9.54
CA ILE A 93 -10.15 -4.47 8.17
C ILE A 93 -11.36 -3.98 7.36
N ARG A 94 -12.31 -3.24 7.95
CA ARG A 94 -13.47 -2.70 7.23
C ARG A 94 -13.17 -1.36 6.56
N ASN A 95 -12.08 -0.72 6.94
CA ASN A 95 -11.64 0.54 6.36
C ASN A 95 -11.38 0.34 4.85
N PRO A 96 -11.99 1.15 3.95
CA PRO A 96 -11.72 1.05 2.51
C PRO A 96 -10.24 1.26 2.16
N ILE A 97 -9.50 2.00 3.00
CA ILE A 97 -8.05 2.19 2.85
C ILE A 97 -7.29 0.87 3.00
N TYR A 98 -7.77 -0.07 3.82
CA TYR A 98 -7.20 -1.42 3.94
C TYR A 98 -7.25 -2.16 2.59
N LEU A 99 -8.43 -2.22 1.98
CA LEU A 99 -8.59 -2.88 0.68
C LEU A 99 -7.77 -2.19 -0.39
N TRP A 100 -7.72 -0.86 -0.36
CA TRP A 100 -6.97 -0.08 -1.33
C TRP A 100 -5.46 -0.35 -1.23
N ALA A 101 -4.91 -0.43 -0.01
CA ALA A 101 -3.53 -0.85 0.21
C ALA A 101 -3.27 -2.26 -0.35
N CYS A 102 -4.22 -3.20 -0.19
CA CYS A 102 -4.13 -4.52 -0.80
C CYS A 102 -4.08 -4.44 -2.33
N VAL A 103 -4.95 -3.65 -2.97
CA VAL A 103 -4.94 -3.50 -4.44
C VAL A 103 -3.63 -2.89 -4.93
N ILE A 104 -3.08 -1.91 -4.21
CA ILE A 104 -1.78 -1.29 -4.52
C ILE A 104 -0.65 -2.31 -4.41
N LEU A 105 -0.61 -3.10 -3.33
CA LEU A 105 0.39 -4.15 -3.17
C LEU A 105 0.25 -5.26 -4.21
N PHE A 106 -0.96 -5.65 -4.61
CA PHE A 106 -1.14 -6.60 -5.71
C PHE A 106 -0.51 -6.10 -7.01
N ALA A 107 -0.71 -4.82 -7.33
CA ALA A 107 -0.10 -4.21 -8.50
C ALA A 107 1.43 -4.17 -8.41
N HIS A 108 1.99 -4.00 -7.21
CA HIS A 108 3.43 -4.09 -6.98
C HIS A 108 3.94 -5.52 -7.15
N LEU A 109 3.33 -6.48 -6.44
CA LEU A 109 3.73 -7.89 -6.40
C LEU A 109 3.64 -8.58 -7.76
N GLY A 110 2.63 -8.24 -8.56
CA GLY A 110 2.49 -8.72 -9.93
C GLY A 110 3.65 -8.32 -10.85
N ARG A 111 4.45 -7.30 -10.48
CA ARG A 111 5.62 -6.87 -11.24
C ARG A 111 6.93 -7.52 -10.78
N ILE A 112 7.01 -7.95 -9.52
CA ILE A 112 8.24 -8.48 -8.90
C ILE A 112 8.19 -9.98 -8.62
N SER A 113 7.06 -10.64 -8.90
CA SER A 113 6.87 -12.09 -8.79
C SER A 113 7.10 -12.68 -7.37
N ASN A 114 6.83 -11.90 -6.31
CA ASN A 114 6.89 -12.39 -4.93
C ASN A 114 5.63 -13.19 -4.57
N HIS A 115 5.66 -14.50 -4.82
CA HIS A 115 4.52 -15.40 -4.67
C HIS A 115 4.03 -15.53 -3.21
N ILE A 116 4.95 -15.53 -2.23
CA ILE A 116 4.57 -15.71 -0.82
C ILE A 116 3.78 -14.50 -0.31
N ALA A 117 4.28 -13.30 -0.61
CA ALA A 117 3.58 -12.06 -0.28
C ALA A 117 2.23 -11.98 -1.02
N TYR A 118 2.18 -12.42 -2.28
CA TYR A 118 0.95 -12.45 -3.08
C TYR A 118 -0.14 -13.31 -2.46
N GLU A 119 0.16 -14.56 -2.09
CA GLU A 119 -0.84 -15.46 -1.47
C GLU A 119 -1.24 -15.00 -0.06
N THR A 120 -0.31 -14.38 0.69
CA THR A 120 -0.62 -13.76 1.98
C THR A 120 -1.65 -12.64 1.80
N LEU A 121 -1.41 -11.75 0.84
CA LEU A 121 -2.29 -10.61 0.56
C LEU A 121 -3.67 -11.04 0.05
N LYS A 122 -3.71 -12.11 -0.75
CA LYS A 122 -4.95 -12.75 -1.20
C LYS A 122 -5.79 -13.24 -0.04
N SER A 123 -5.19 -13.95 0.91
CA SER A 123 -5.90 -14.39 2.12
C SER A 123 -6.47 -13.21 2.91
N LEU A 124 -5.68 -12.14 3.11
CA LEU A 124 -6.12 -10.94 3.84
C LEU A 124 -7.30 -10.22 3.15
N SER A 125 -7.21 -10.04 1.83
CA SER A 125 -8.27 -9.37 1.06
C SER A 125 -9.57 -10.19 1.01
N GLN A 126 -9.48 -11.53 0.94
CA GLN A 126 -10.65 -12.41 0.97
C GLN A 126 -11.38 -12.32 2.31
N LEU A 127 -10.64 -12.36 3.44
CA LEU A 127 -11.21 -12.23 4.78
C LEU A 127 -12.02 -10.94 4.94
N GLN A 128 -11.55 -9.83 4.37
CA GLN A 128 -12.29 -8.56 4.40
C GLN A 128 -13.61 -8.64 3.63
N VAL A 129 -13.59 -9.22 2.43
CA VAL A 129 -14.79 -9.35 1.58
C VAL A 129 -15.83 -10.24 2.24
N GLU A 130 -15.42 -11.38 2.79
CA GLU A 130 -16.30 -12.31 3.50
C GLU A 130 -16.97 -11.66 4.72
N ASN A 131 -16.20 -10.94 5.54
CA ASN A 131 -16.74 -10.19 6.68
C ASN A 131 -17.77 -9.13 6.26
N ARG A 132 -17.59 -8.53 5.07
CA ARG A 132 -18.56 -7.58 4.53
C ARG A 132 -19.87 -8.26 4.12
N LEU A 133 -19.78 -9.42 3.46
CA LEU A 133 -20.94 -10.18 2.99
C LEU A 133 -21.78 -10.71 4.16
N LEU A 134 -21.15 -11.27 5.19
CA LEU A 134 -21.84 -11.75 6.38
C LEU A 134 -22.68 -10.63 7.03
N ASN A 135 -22.09 -9.46 7.25
CA ASN A 135 -22.79 -8.32 7.86
C ASN A 135 -23.93 -7.76 6.99
N THR A 136 -23.81 -7.86 5.67
CA THR A 136 -24.89 -7.41 4.76
C THR A 136 -26.08 -8.35 4.85
N ASN A 137 -25.84 -9.66 4.92
CA ASN A 137 -26.91 -10.65 5.11
C ASN A 137 -27.62 -10.48 6.45
N TYR A 138 -26.89 -10.23 7.54
CA TYR A 138 -27.49 -9.94 8.85
C TYR A 138 -28.41 -8.70 8.88
N ARG A 139 -28.13 -7.69 8.05
CA ARG A 139 -28.97 -6.48 7.93
C ARG A 139 -30.21 -6.65 7.06
N LEU A 140 -30.27 -7.71 6.25
CA LEU A 140 -31.41 -8.02 5.39
C LEU A 140 -32.40 -8.99 6.06
N THR A 141 -31.98 -9.66 7.14
CA THR A 141 -32.78 -10.64 7.88
C THR A 141 -33.36 -10.10 9.20
N ASN A 142 -33.10 -8.85 9.56
CA ASN A 142 -33.66 -8.14 10.71
C ASN A 142 -34.31 -6.83 10.23
#